data_AF-A0A8C1EXZ2-F1
#
_entry.id   AF-A0A8C1EXZ2-F1
#
_cell.length_a   1.000
_cell.length_b   1.000
_cell.length_c   1.000
_cell.angle_alpha   90.00
_cell.angle_beta   90.00
_cell.angle_gamma   90.00
#
_symmetry.space_group_name_H-M   'P 1'
#
loop_
_entity.id
_entity.type
_entity.pdbx_description
1 polymer ?
#
loop_
_entity_poly.entity_id
_entity_poly.type
_entity_poly.pdbx_seq_one_letter_code
_entity_poly.pdbx_strand_id
1 'polypeptide(L)'
;MYNCDPYNVLLSIATNIPVLLMTASVLQGHISASDQGQQQLTGTTISRMENGFKVCCVAPRPSDPDVFLCGGFSPEVRAWDARCCKMLRVYKAAVQQTLDVLFLSGGREFISSTDAVSRDSADRTLIAWDFETTARLSNQIFHERFTCPCLGCHPLESSFVAQTNGGYIALFSAQRPYRINKRRRYEGHKVEGFAVHCGFSADGSVLVSGSSTGSVHFYDFQSSRTLSTLHAHQHACVCAALHPIIPALMATCDWTGEIKIWS
;
A
#
# COMPACT_ATOMS: atom_id res chain seq x y z
N MET A 1 -6.75 4.88 22.61
CA MET A 1 -7.64 3.74 22.40
C MET A 1 -8.34 3.95 21.07
N TYR A 2 -7.75 3.48 19.98
CA TYR A 2 -8.45 3.44 18.70
C TYR A 2 -8.67 1.96 18.40
N ASN A 3 -9.90 1.53 18.67
CA ASN A 3 -10.41 0.20 18.36
C ASN A 3 -10.51 0.13 16.84
N CYS A 4 -9.50 -0.46 16.23
CA CYS A 4 -9.43 -0.71 14.79
C CYS A 4 -9.84 -2.18 14.55
N ASP A 5 -11.14 -2.42 14.45
CA ASP A 5 -11.78 -3.61 13.82
C ASP A 5 -13.25 -3.22 13.57
N PRO A 6 -13.85 -3.53 12.39
CA PRO A 6 -13.68 -4.77 11.65
C PRO A 6 -13.19 -4.53 10.22
N TYR A 7 -11.95 -4.93 9.94
CA TYR A 7 -11.39 -4.90 8.59
C TYR A 7 -11.85 -6.14 7.81
N ASN A 8 -12.71 -5.95 6.81
CA ASN A 8 -12.77 -6.84 5.65
C ASN A 8 -12.12 -6.09 4.50
N VAL A 9 -10.78 -6.08 4.48
CA VAL A 9 -10.05 -5.59 3.31
C VAL A 9 -9.79 -6.79 2.42
N LEU A 10 -10.62 -6.96 1.40
CA LEU A 10 -10.24 -7.75 0.23
C LEU A 10 -9.11 -6.98 -0.47
N LEU A 11 -7.87 -7.24 -0.06
CA LEU A 11 -6.70 -6.65 -0.69
C LEU A 11 -6.46 -7.39 -2.01
N SER A 12 -7.25 -7.08 -3.05
CA SER A 12 -6.98 -7.55 -4.41
C SER A 12 -5.81 -6.74 -4.96
N ILE A 13 -4.66 -7.39 -5.11
CA ILE A 13 -3.55 -6.81 -5.86
C ILE A 13 -3.74 -7.28 -7.29
N ALA A 14 -4.44 -6.47 -8.10
CA ALA A 14 -4.42 -6.64 -9.54
C ALA A 14 -3.03 -6.27 -10.04
N THR A 15 -2.11 -7.23 -10.08
CA THR A 15 -0.80 -7.03 -10.72
C THR A 15 -0.96 -7.06 -12.24
N ASN A 16 -0.07 -6.39 -12.96
CA ASN A 16 -0.01 -6.31 -14.42
C ASN A 16 0.37 -7.65 -15.10
N ILE A 17 0.25 -8.77 -14.39
CA ILE A 17 0.67 -10.11 -14.80
C ILE A 17 -0.52 -11.04 -14.50
N PRO A 18 -1.05 -11.79 -15.49
CA PRO A 18 -2.04 -12.80 -15.19
C PRO A 18 -1.35 -13.84 -14.30
N VAL A 19 -1.98 -14.30 -13.21
CA VAL A 19 -1.87 -15.65 -12.61
C VAL A 19 -2.06 -15.68 -11.08
N LEU A 20 -1.95 -14.58 -10.30
CA LEU A 20 -2.26 -14.67 -8.86
C LEU A 20 -3.05 -13.49 -8.28
N LEU A 21 -4.24 -13.78 -7.77
CA LEU A 21 -4.98 -12.91 -6.87
C LEU A 21 -4.74 -13.42 -5.44
N MET A 22 -3.86 -12.73 -4.70
CA MET A 22 -3.71 -12.98 -3.28
C MET A 22 -4.78 -12.21 -2.53
N THR A 23 -5.54 -12.90 -1.68
CA THR A 23 -6.50 -12.31 -0.76
C THR A 23 -6.04 -12.60 0.65
N ALA A 24 -5.73 -11.58 1.44
CA ALA A 24 -5.51 -11.77 2.87
C ALA A 24 -6.84 -11.66 3.60
N SER A 25 -7.22 -12.68 4.36
CA SER A 25 -8.37 -12.58 5.26
C SER A 25 -7.91 -12.03 6.60
N VAL A 26 -8.26 -10.77 6.85
CA VAL A 26 -7.83 -10.00 8.03
C VAL A 26 -8.35 -10.60 9.35
N LEU A 27 -9.47 -11.32 9.33
CA LEU A 27 -10.17 -11.78 10.54
C LEU A 27 -9.54 -13.01 11.22
N GLN A 28 -8.78 -13.83 10.48
CA GLN A 28 -8.27 -15.09 11.01
C GLN A 28 -6.73 -15.24 10.93
N GLY A 29 -6.02 -14.22 10.43
CA GLY A 29 -4.55 -14.29 10.27
C GLY A 29 -4.09 -15.29 9.22
N HIS A 30 -4.97 -15.60 8.26
CA HIS A 30 -4.66 -16.47 7.13
C HIS A 30 -4.53 -15.68 5.83
N ILE A 31 -3.58 -16.10 5.02
CA ILE A 31 -3.40 -15.63 3.65
C ILE A 31 -3.95 -16.70 2.73
N SER A 32 -4.86 -16.32 1.83
CA SER A 32 -5.38 -17.19 0.76
C SER A 32 -4.88 -16.74 -0.60
N ALA A 33 -4.30 -17.67 -1.37
CA ALA A 33 -4.01 -17.43 -2.78
C ALA A 33 -5.10 -18.05 -3.67
N SER A 34 -5.47 -17.35 -4.74
CA SER A 34 -6.40 -17.80 -5.78
C SER A 34 -5.83 -17.53 -7.17
N ASP A 35 -6.00 -18.47 -8.10
CA ASP A 35 -5.52 -18.37 -9.49
C ASP A 35 -6.58 -17.67 -10.37
N GLN A 36 -6.10 -16.98 -11.40
CA GLN A 36 -6.91 -16.37 -12.47
C GLN A 36 -6.57 -16.99 -13.85
N GLY A 37 -6.24 -18.28 -13.90
CA GLY A 37 -6.11 -19.02 -15.14
C GLY A 37 -7.35 -18.82 -16.04
N GLN A 38 -7.11 -18.61 -17.33
CA GLN A 38 -8.05 -18.13 -18.37
C GLN A 38 -9.35 -18.93 -18.60
N GLN A 39 -9.69 -19.93 -17.78
CA GLN A 39 -10.96 -20.64 -17.86
C GLN A 39 -11.46 -20.97 -16.45
N GLN A 40 -12.61 -20.39 -16.11
CA GLN A 40 -13.33 -20.46 -14.82
C GLN A 40 -12.79 -19.55 -13.70
N LEU A 41 -13.52 -18.45 -13.46
CA LEU A 41 -13.51 -17.67 -12.22
C LEU A 41 -14.05 -18.52 -11.05
N THR A 42 -13.38 -19.61 -10.70
CA THR A 42 -13.64 -20.29 -9.43
C THR A 42 -12.82 -19.55 -8.40
N GLY A 43 -13.47 -18.76 -7.54
CA GLY A 43 -12.87 -18.17 -6.33
C GLY A 43 -12.44 -19.23 -5.30
N THR A 44 -11.96 -20.38 -5.76
CA THR A 44 -11.47 -21.50 -4.97
C THR A 44 -10.11 -21.13 -4.40
N THR A 45 -10.02 -21.12 -3.07
CA THR A 45 -8.77 -20.96 -2.34
C THR A 45 -7.84 -22.12 -2.67
N ILE A 46 -6.65 -21.82 -3.20
CA ILE A 46 -5.65 -22.82 -3.61
C ILE A 46 -4.79 -23.22 -2.42
N SER A 47 -4.39 -22.24 -1.62
CA SER A 47 -3.55 -22.45 -0.46
C SER A 47 -3.92 -21.49 0.67
N ARG A 48 -3.78 -21.98 1.91
CA ARG A 48 -4.01 -21.22 3.14
C ARG A 48 -2.74 -21.29 3.98
N MET A 49 -2.17 -20.13 4.29
CA MET A 49 -0.97 -20.02 5.12
C MET A 49 -1.34 -19.46 6.50
N GLU A 50 -0.75 -20.00 7.56
CA GLU A 50 -0.93 -19.51 8.92
C GLU A 50 0.17 -18.53 9.30
N ASN A 51 -0.19 -17.27 9.50
CA ASN A 51 0.76 -16.21 9.81
C ASN A 51 0.81 -15.85 11.30
N GLY A 52 -0.13 -16.34 12.11
CA GLY A 52 -0.13 -16.14 13.57
C GLY A 52 -0.41 -14.70 14.03
N PHE A 53 -0.72 -13.77 13.12
CA PHE A 53 -1.21 -12.42 13.40
C PHE A 53 -2.15 -11.93 12.30
N LYS A 54 -2.96 -10.92 12.61
CA LYS A 54 -3.89 -10.30 11.63
C LYS A 54 -3.12 -9.58 10.53
N VAL A 55 -3.31 -9.99 9.30
CA VAL A 55 -2.66 -9.41 8.11
C VAL A 55 -3.45 -8.18 7.66
N CYS A 56 -2.78 -7.04 7.47
CA CYS A 56 -3.39 -5.80 6.97
C CYS A 56 -2.95 -5.46 5.55
N CYS A 57 -1.75 -5.89 5.15
CA CYS A 57 -1.17 -5.58 3.85
C CYS A 57 -0.41 -6.80 3.31
N VAL A 58 -0.41 -6.91 1.99
CA VAL A 58 0.32 -7.92 1.23
C VAL A 58 0.96 -7.22 0.03
N ALA A 59 2.15 -7.64 -0.36
CA ALA A 59 2.84 -7.11 -1.53
C ALA A 59 3.58 -8.24 -2.26
N PRO A 60 3.19 -8.63 -3.49
CA PRO A 60 3.92 -9.59 -4.29
C PRO A 60 5.22 -8.96 -4.78
N ARG A 61 6.24 -9.78 -4.94
CA ARG A 61 7.53 -9.34 -5.45
C ARG A 61 7.41 -9.13 -6.97
N PRO A 62 7.80 -7.95 -7.51
CA PRO A 62 7.66 -7.67 -8.94
C PRO A 62 8.41 -8.64 -9.87
N SER A 63 9.53 -9.20 -9.41
CA SER A 63 10.35 -10.13 -10.21
C SER A 63 9.90 -11.58 -10.13
N ASP A 64 9.20 -11.97 -9.07
CA ASP A 64 8.74 -13.35 -8.83
C ASP A 64 7.42 -13.30 -8.05
N PRO A 65 6.26 -13.29 -8.76
CA PRO A 65 4.95 -13.07 -8.14
C PRO A 65 4.54 -14.13 -7.11
N ASP A 66 5.17 -15.30 -7.14
CA ASP A 66 4.93 -16.36 -6.17
C ASP A 66 5.52 -16.06 -4.79
N VAL A 67 6.47 -15.14 -4.72
CA VAL A 67 7.05 -14.66 -3.47
C VAL A 67 6.42 -13.34 -3.09
N PHE A 68 5.94 -13.23 -1.87
CA PHE A 68 5.26 -12.02 -1.40
C PHE A 68 5.59 -11.69 0.06
N LEU A 69 5.42 -10.43 0.41
CA LEU A 69 5.51 -9.92 1.78
C LEU A 69 4.11 -9.77 2.37
N CYS A 70 3.99 -10.01 3.66
CA CYS A 70 2.79 -9.69 4.43
C CYS A 70 3.17 -8.90 5.70
N GLY A 71 2.40 -7.85 5.97
CA GLY A 71 2.47 -7.04 7.18
C GLY A 71 1.13 -7.02 7.90
N GLY A 72 1.15 -6.64 9.18
CA GLY A 72 -0.03 -6.76 10.03
C GLY A 72 0.16 -6.19 11.44
N PHE A 73 -0.69 -6.67 12.33
CA PHE A 73 -0.66 -6.41 13.78
C PHE A 73 0.48 -7.21 14.45
N SER A 74 1.70 -6.99 13.98
CA SER A 74 2.93 -7.60 14.46
C SER A 74 4.12 -6.68 14.19
N PRO A 75 5.18 -6.73 15.03
CA PRO A 75 6.48 -6.12 14.74
C PRO A 75 7.20 -6.70 13.52
N GLU A 76 6.67 -7.80 12.98
CA GLU A 76 7.31 -8.58 11.93
C GLU A 76 6.60 -8.37 10.59
N VAL A 77 7.38 -8.07 9.56
CA VAL A 77 6.99 -8.32 8.17
C VAL A 77 7.51 -9.70 7.80
N ARG A 78 6.71 -10.51 7.12
CA ARG A 78 7.11 -11.89 6.74
C ARG A 78 7.07 -12.07 5.24
N ALA A 79 8.07 -12.76 4.71
CA ALA A 79 8.10 -13.20 3.32
C ALA A 79 7.64 -14.64 3.22
N TRP A 80 6.78 -14.93 2.25
CA TRP A 80 6.20 -16.23 1.98
C TRP A 80 6.42 -16.62 0.53
N ASP A 81 6.53 -17.92 0.30
CA ASP A 81 6.46 -18.54 -1.03
C ASP A 81 5.11 -19.25 -1.17
N ALA A 82 4.30 -18.77 -2.12
CA ALA A 82 2.96 -19.27 -2.42
C ALA A 82 2.97 -20.72 -2.93
N ARG A 83 4.02 -21.14 -3.65
CA ARG A 83 4.11 -22.48 -4.26
C ARG A 83 4.26 -23.56 -3.20
N CYS A 84 5.07 -23.31 -2.18
CA CYS A 84 5.39 -24.30 -1.15
C CYS A 84 4.74 -24.03 0.22
N CYS A 85 4.02 -22.92 0.37
CA CYS A 85 3.37 -22.52 1.62
C CYS A 85 4.35 -22.37 2.80
N LYS A 86 5.59 -21.96 2.52
CA LYS A 86 6.63 -21.80 3.55
C LYS A 86 6.99 -20.34 3.74
N MET A 87 7.24 -19.99 5.00
CA MET A 87 7.82 -18.71 5.37
C MET A 87 9.31 -18.72 5.01
N LEU A 88 9.71 -17.79 4.15
CA LEU A 88 11.10 -17.64 3.70
C LEU A 88 11.92 -16.81 4.69
N ARG A 89 11.37 -15.65 5.10
CA ARG A 89 12.10 -14.63 5.86
C ARG A 89 11.19 -13.87 6.83
N VAL A 90 11.80 -13.30 7.87
CA VAL A 90 11.15 -12.45 8.87
C VAL A 90 11.98 -11.17 9.04
N TYR A 91 11.35 -10.01 8.89
CA TYR A 91 11.94 -8.68 9.07
C TYR A 91 11.38 -8.07 10.34
N LYS A 92 12.23 -7.90 11.36
CA LYS A 92 11.79 -7.43 12.68
C LYS A 92 12.06 -5.94 12.84
N ALA A 93 10.99 -5.15 12.91
CA ALA A 93 11.03 -3.78 13.39
C ALA A 93 10.68 -3.78 14.88
N ALA A 94 11.37 -2.99 15.70
CA ALA A 94 10.98 -2.78 17.10
C ALA A 94 9.78 -1.80 17.18
N VAL A 95 8.68 -2.16 16.51
CA VAL A 95 7.48 -1.35 16.27
C VAL A 95 6.24 -2.25 16.38
N GLN A 96 5.06 -1.72 16.72
CA GLN A 96 3.89 -2.55 17.03
C GLN A 96 3.18 -3.14 15.81
N GLN A 97 2.96 -2.35 14.75
CA GLN A 97 2.24 -2.81 13.56
C GLN A 97 2.80 -2.21 12.27
N THR A 98 2.67 -2.98 11.19
CA THR A 98 2.93 -2.55 9.82
C THR A 98 1.61 -2.08 9.21
N LEU A 99 1.60 -0.93 8.52
CA LEU A 99 0.41 -0.41 7.85
C LEU A 99 0.38 -0.81 6.39
N ASP A 100 1.52 -0.65 5.70
CA ASP A 100 1.63 -0.96 4.28
C ASP A 100 3.06 -1.41 3.93
N VAL A 101 3.20 -2.16 2.85
CA VAL A 101 4.48 -2.67 2.33
C VAL A 101 4.56 -2.43 0.84
N LEU A 102 5.67 -1.83 0.38
CA LEU A 102 5.89 -1.49 -1.02
C LEU A 102 7.24 -2.00 -1.49
N PHE A 103 7.26 -2.87 -2.50
CA PHE A 103 8.50 -3.19 -3.21
C PHE A 103 8.94 -2.01 -4.07
N LEU A 104 10.23 -1.69 -4.03
CA LEU A 104 10.83 -0.68 -4.90
C LEU A 104 11.14 -1.27 -6.28
N SER A 105 11.30 -0.39 -7.27
CA SER A 105 11.68 -0.78 -8.64
C SER A 105 13.00 -1.56 -8.63
N GLY A 106 12.92 -2.86 -8.95
CA GLY A 106 14.03 -3.82 -8.88
C GLY A 106 13.79 -5.01 -7.94
N GLY A 107 12.79 -4.95 -7.04
CA GLY A 107 12.35 -6.11 -6.25
C GLY A 107 13.38 -6.67 -5.27
N ARG A 108 14.50 -5.97 -5.05
CA ARG A 108 15.53 -6.29 -4.05
C ARG A 108 15.31 -5.53 -2.75
N GLU A 109 14.77 -4.32 -2.84
CA GLU A 109 14.52 -3.45 -1.70
C GLU A 109 13.02 -3.21 -1.56
N PHE A 110 12.56 -3.01 -0.33
CA PHE A 110 11.18 -2.67 -0.05
C PHE A 110 11.09 -1.68 1.10
N ILE A 111 10.00 -0.93 1.13
CA ILE A 111 9.64 0.01 2.19
C ILE A 111 8.49 -0.60 2.99
N SER A 112 8.60 -0.57 4.30
CA SER A 112 7.49 -0.83 5.21
C SER A 112 7.07 0.47 5.89
N SER A 113 5.79 0.75 5.90
CA SER A 113 5.19 1.79 6.74
C SER A 113 4.71 1.20 8.05
N THR A 114 4.90 1.93 9.15
CA THR A 114 4.52 1.49 10.50
C THR A 114 3.70 2.54 11.24
N ASP A 115 3.01 2.15 12.31
CA ASP A 115 2.26 3.11 13.14
C ASP A 115 3.12 3.86 14.17
N ALA A 116 4.43 3.60 14.22
CA ALA A 116 5.29 4.15 15.25
C ALA A 116 5.41 5.68 15.12
N VAL A 117 4.59 6.39 15.89
CA VAL A 117 4.78 7.81 16.22
C VAL A 117 5.14 7.88 17.69
N SER A 118 6.40 7.59 18.02
CA SER A 118 6.88 7.81 19.39
C SER A 118 7.08 9.32 19.61
N ARG A 119 6.81 9.82 20.83
CA ARG A 119 6.97 11.25 21.17
C ARG A 119 8.39 11.77 20.91
N ASP A 120 9.38 10.88 20.94
CA ASP A 120 10.80 11.21 20.91
C ASP A 120 11.48 10.91 19.56
N SER A 121 10.80 10.21 18.64
CA SER A 121 11.39 9.84 17.35
C SER A 121 10.32 9.52 16.29
N ALA A 122 10.37 10.28 15.19
CA ALA A 122 9.70 9.96 13.93
C ALA A 122 10.49 8.91 13.10
N ASP A 123 11.67 8.49 13.58
CA ASP A 123 12.69 7.72 12.84
C ASP A 123 12.32 6.24 12.64
N ARG A 124 11.03 5.92 12.62
CA ARG A 124 10.52 4.55 12.46
C ARG A 124 9.27 4.45 11.61
N THR A 125 8.69 5.57 11.17
CA THR A 125 7.47 5.60 10.36
C THR A 125 7.64 4.85 9.04
N LEU A 126 8.70 5.15 8.29
CA LEU A 126 9.09 4.46 7.07
C LEU A 126 10.47 3.79 7.24
N ILE A 127 10.55 2.51 6.91
CA ILE A 127 11.78 1.73 7.01
C ILE A 127 12.07 1.07 5.66
N ALA A 128 13.28 1.26 5.14
CA ALA A 128 13.80 0.57 3.97
C ALA A 128 14.56 -0.70 4.38
N TRP A 129 14.33 -1.77 3.63
CA TRP A 129 14.88 -3.09 3.89
C TRP A 129 15.49 -3.68 2.63
N ASP A 130 16.51 -4.50 2.80
CA ASP A 130 17.00 -5.40 1.75
C ASP A 130 16.33 -6.77 1.92
N PHE A 131 15.66 -7.24 0.87
CA PHE A 131 14.86 -8.45 0.85
C PHE A 131 15.71 -9.72 1.01
N GLU A 132 16.95 -9.73 0.54
CA GLU A 132 17.79 -10.94 0.55
C GLU A 132 18.46 -11.14 1.90
N THR A 133 19.04 -10.06 2.43
CA THR A 133 19.86 -10.05 3.64
C THR A 133 19.06 -9.82 4.90
N THR A 134 17.78 -9.43 4.80
CA THR A 134 16.94 -8.97 5.93
C THR A 134 17.48 -7.74 6.67
N ALA A 135 18.50 -7.08 6.11
CA ALA A 135 19.12 -5.93 6.71
C ALA A 135 18.19 -4.71 6.63
N ARG A 136 18.16 -3.95 7.73
CA ARG A 136 17.54 -2.63 7.75
C ARG A 136 18.48 -1.62 7.10
N LEU A 137 18.08 -1.08 5.96
CA LEU A 137 18.90 -0.16 5.17
C LEU A 137 18.81 1.27 5.68
N SER A 138 17.60 1.71 6.03
CA SER A 138 17.34 3.03 6.59
C SER A 138 16.03 3.03 7.36
N ASN A 139 15.94 3.78 8.44
CA ASN A 139 14.71 4.07 9.18
C ASN A 139 14.46 5.58 9.36
N GLN A 140 15.39 6.41 8.92
CA GLN A 140 15.33 7.87 9.00
C GLN A 140 14.91 8.47 7.65
N ILE A 141 13.86 7.92 7.05
CA ILE A 141 13.36 8.32 5.73
C ILE A 141 12.38 9.49 5.87
N PHE A 142 11.52 9.42 6.88
CA PHE A 142 10.47 10.39 7.12
C PHE A 142 10.56 10.93 8.56
N HIS A 143 10.90 12.21 8.67
CA HIS A 143 11.16 12.87 9.95
C HIS A 143 9.92 13.58 10.52
N GLU A 144 8.80 13.57 9.81
CA GLU A 144 7.57 14.19 10.28
C GLU A 144 6.77 13.20 11.13
N ARG A 145 6.01 13.74 12.09
CA ARG A 145 5.27 12.95 13.08
C ARG A 145 3.88 12.54 12.57
N PHE A 146 3.82 12.02 11.36
CA PHE A 146 2.60 11.46 10.77
C PHE A 146 2.82 9.99 10.42
N THR A 147 1.80 9.17 10.62
CA THR A 147 1.77 7.82 10.06
C THR A 147 1.43 7.88 8.58
N CYS A 148 1.87 6.86 7.83
CA CYS A 148 1.59 6.74 6.42
C CYS A 148 0.76 5.49 6.13
N PRO A 149 -0.59 5.57 6.06
CA PRO A 149 -1.41 4.38 5.85
C PRO A 149 -1.21 3.69 4.50
N CYS A 150 -0.72 4.40 3.48
CA CYS A 150 -0.57 3.85 2.13
C CYS A 150 0.70 4.38 1.45
N LEU A 151 1.37 3.50 0.71
CA LEU A 151 2.55 3.77 -0.11
C LEU A 151 2.24 3.46 -1.58
N GLY A 152 2.84 4.22 -2.50
CA GLY A 152 2.74 3.96 -3.94
C GLY A 152 4.08 4.14 -4.64
N CYS A 153 4.52 3.16 -5.43
CA CYS A 153 5.71 3.32 -6.27
C CYS A 153 5.31 3.98 -7.59
N HIS A 154 6.11 4.94 -8.06
CA HIS A 154 5.94 5.47 -9.40
C HIS A 154 6.28 4.36 -10.42
N PRO A 155 5.48 4.17 -11.49
CA PRO A 155 5.66 3.07 -12.43
C PRO A 155 6.93 3.20 -13.28
N LEU A 156 7.35 4.42 -13.59
CA LEU A 156 8.45 4.70 -14.54
C LEU A 156 9.69 5.36 -13.91
N GLU A 157 9.56 5.98 -12.74
CA GLU A 157 10.61 6.79 -12.12
C GLU A 157 11.05 6.09 -10.84
N SER A 158 12.31 6.29 -10.44
CA SER A 158 12.81 5.79 -9.16
C SER A 158 12.35 6.68 -8.00
N SER A 159 11.03 6.82 -7.85
CA SER A 159 10.36 7.59 -6.81
C SER A 159 9.18 6.82 -6.24
N PHE A 160 8.83 7.12 -5.00
CA PHE A 160 7.63 6.59 -4.36
C PHE A 160 6.94 7.69 -3.55
N VAL A 161 5.66 7.50 -3.30
CA VAL A 161 4.85 8.40 -2.50
C VAL A 161 4.35 7.71 -1.25
N ALA A 162 4.12 8.49 -0.20
CA ALA A 162 3.45 8.05 1.01
C ALA A 162 2.28 8.98 1.31
N GLN A 163 1.06 8.44 1.34
CA GLN A 163 -0.09 9.13 1.86
C GLN A 163 0.11 9.32 3.36
N THR A 164 0.08 10.56 3.85
CA THR A 164 0.23 10.84 5.28
C THR A 164 -1.13 11.10 5.93
N ASN A 165 -1.24 10.80 7.22
CA ASN A 165 -2.39 11.23 8.03
C ASN A 165 -2.42 12.76 8.27
N GLY A 166 -1.40 13.49 7.82
CA GLY A 166 -1.33 14.95 7.88
C GLY A 166 -2.10 15.68 6.78
N GLY A 167 -2.85 14.98 5.91
CA GLY A 167 -3.63 15.60 4.84
C GLY A 167 -2.84 15.97 3.60
N TYR A 168 -1.70 15.30 3.39
CA TYR A 168 -0.89 15.48 2.19
C TYR A 168 -0.18 14.19 1.80
N ILE A 169 0.28 14.12 0.55
CA ILE A 169 1.11 13.02 0.05
C ILE A 169 2.56 13.51 -0.06
N ALA A 170 3.46 12.78 0.60
CA ALA A 170 4.90 13.03 0.55
C ALA A 170 5.54 12.27 -0.63
N LEU A 171 6.45 12.93 -1.35
CA LEU A 171 7.26 12.32 -2.40
C LEU A 171 8.65 11.96 -1.88
N PHE A 172 9.14 10.77 -2.19
CA PHE A 172 10.45 10.27 -1.81
C PHE A 172 11.23 9.74 -3.02
N SER A 173 12.56 9.77 -2.94
CA SER A 173 13.41 9.00 -3.84
C SER A 173 13.38 7.52 -3.47
N ALA A 174 13.19 6.64 -4.46
CA ALA A 174 13.32 5.20 -4.29
C ALA A 174 14.78 4.72 -4.30
N GLN A 175 15.74 5.63 -4.50
CA GLN A 175 17.17 5.32 -4.45
C GLN A 175 17.76 5.80 -3.12
N ARG A 176 18.79 5.10 -2.64
CA ARG A 176 19.55 5.53 -1.45
C ARG A 176 20.09 6.95 -1.67
N PRO A 177 19.95 7.87 -0.69
CA PRO A 177 19.58 7.64 0.71
C PRO A 177 18.07 7.82 1.06
N TYR A 178 17.14 7.49 0.16
CA TYR A 178 15.67 7.54 0.35
C TYR A 178 15.17 8.86 0.95
N ARG A 179 15.47 9.98 0.29
CA ARG A 179 15.14 11.31 0.81
C ARG A 179 13.74 11.75 0.41
N ILE A 180 13.04 12.39 1.35
CA ILE A 180 11.83 13.16 1.08
C ILE A 180 12.15 14.41 0.24
N ASN A 181 11.34 14.65 -0.78
CA ASN A 181 11.34 15.90 -1.52
C ASN A 181 10.43 16.92 -0.83
N LYS A 182 11.00 17.77 0.03
CA LYS A 182 10.23 18.78 0.77
C LYS A 182 9.57 19.86 -0.10
N ARG A 183 9.99 20.00 -1.36
CA ARG A 183 9.45 21.01 -2.30
C ARG A 183 8.19 20.53 -3.02
N ARG A 184 7.96 19.22 -3.08
CA ARG A 184 6.82 18.61 -3.78
C ARG A 184 6.00 17.79 -2.78
N ARG A 185 4.81 18.31 -2.49
CA ARG A 185 3.76 17.67 -1.70
C ARG A 185 2.45 17.84 -2.46
N TYR A 186 1.58 16.85 -2.33
CA TYR A 186 0.24 16.93 -2.92
C TYR A 186 -0.74 17.16 -1.78
N GLU A 187 -1.38 18.32 -1.78
CA GLU A 187 -2.21 18.83 -0.69
C GLU A 187 -3.62 19.15 -1.20
N GLY A 188 -4.56 19.28 -0.27
CA GLY A 188 -5.95 19.69 -0.55
C GLY A 188 -6.97 18.59 -0.26
N HIS A 189 -6.57 17.32 -0.27
CA HIS A 189 -7.40 16.23 0.22
C HIS A 189 -7.34 16.14 1.75
N LYS A 190 -8.46 15.75 2.36
CA LYS A 190 -8.56 15.53 3.81
C LYS A 190 -8.54 14.05 4.14
N VAL A 191 -7.87 13.67 5.23
CA VAL A 191 -7.75 12.27 5.67
C VAL A 191 -8.49 12.02 6.99
N GLU A 192 -8.39 12.94 7.96
CA GLU A 192 -9.20 12.99 9.21
C GLU A 192 -9.34 11.64 9.95
N GLY A 193 -8.27 10.83 9.99
CA GLY A 193 -8.23 9.56 10.73
C GLY A 193 -8.64 8.33 9.93
N PHE A 194 -9.03 8.49 8.65
CA PHE A 194 -9.27 7.36 7.75
C PHE A 194 -7.95 6.88 7.13
N ALA A 195 -7.82 5.56 6.93
CA ALA A 195 -6.72 4.99 6.15
C ALA A 195 -6.99 5.19 4.66
N VAL A 196 -6.73 6.40 4.16
CA VAL A 196 -6.91 6.75 2.74
C VAL A 196 -5.76 6.17 1.92
N HIS A 197 -6.07 5.60 0.76
CA HIS A 197 -5.09 5.08 -0.18
C HIS A 197 -4.77 6.10 -1.28
N CYS A 198 -3.57 5.97 -1.85
CA CYS A 198 -3.12 6.69 -3.03
C CYS A 198 -2.67 5.72 -4.13
N GLY A 199 -2.78 6.14 -5.39
CA GLY A 199 -2.41 5.31 -6.54
C GLY A 199 -1.91 6.13 -7.73
N PHE A 200 -1.17 5.50 -8.62
CA PHE A 200 -0.68 6.12 -9.85
C PHE A 200 -1.49 5.66 -11.07
N SER A 201 -1.56 6.53 -12.07
CA SER A 201 -1.90 6.11 -13.43
C SER A 201 -0.77 5.23 -14.00
N ALA A 202 -1.09 4.41 -15.00
CA ALA A 202 -0.13 3.50 -15.62
C ALA A 202 1.09 4.21 -16.24
N ASP A 203 0.89 5.43 -16.74
CA ASP A 203 1.94 6.31 -17.27
C ASP A 203 2.65 7.15 -16.18
N GLY A 204 2.19 7.09 -14.93
CA GLY A 204 2.73 7.84 -13.79
C GLY A 204 2.42 9.34 -13.78
N SER A 205 1.72 9.87 -14.78
CA SER A 205 1.46 11.30 -14.90
C SER A 205 0.45 11.81 -13.86
N VAL A 206 -0.47 10.95 -13.41
CA VAL A 206 -1.54 11.27 -12.47
C VAL A 206 -1.37 10.49 -11.19
N LEU A 207 -1.42 11.21 -10.06
CA LEU A 207 -1.54 10.65 -8.73
C LEU A 207 -2.98 10.85 -8.24
N VAL A 208 -3.61 9.79 -7.77
CA VAL A 208 -4.97 9.81 -7.22
C VAL A 208 -4.94 9.56 -5.71
N SER A 209 -5.83 10.20 -4.97
CA SER A 209 -6.04 9.97 -3.54
C SER A 209 -7.50 10.15 -3.15
N GLY A 210 -7.97 9.33 -2.23
CA GLY A 210 -9.30 9.52 -1.62
C GLY A 210 -9.32 10.68 -0.63
N SER A 211 -10.48 10.89 0.00
CA SER A 211 -10.64 11.88 1.06
C SER A 211 -11.73 11.48 2.05
N SER A 212 -11.57 11.89 3.30
CA SER A 212 -12.60 11.82 4.36
C SER A 212 -13.92 12.50 3.96
N THR A 213 -13.87 13.43 2.99
CA THR A 213 -15.03 14.13 2.45
C THR A 213 -15.82 13.35 1.40
N GLY A 214 -15.42 12.12 1.07
CA GLY A 214 -16.01 11.31 0.01
C GLY A 214 -15.60 11.70 -1.40
N SER A 215 -14.68 12.65 -1.51
CA SER A 215 -14.12 13.08 -2.78
C SER A 215 -12.84 12.33 -3.14
N VAL A 216 -12.57 12.23 -4.42
CA VAL A 216 -11.30 11.74 -4.99
C VAL A 216 -10.58 12.92 -5.59
N HIS A 217 -9.31 13.07 -5.24
CA HIS A 217 -8.45 14.13 -5.73
C HIS A 217 -7.46 13.57 -6.75
N PHE A 218 -7.31 14.29 -7.85
CA PHE A 218 -6.35 13.98 -8.91
C PHE A 218 -5.29 15.06 -8.93
N TYR A 219 -4.04 14.63 -9.01
CA TYR A 219 -2.88 15.50 -9.03
C TYR A 219 -2.03 15.22 -10.25
N ASP A 220 -1.51 16.28 -10.85
CA ASP A 220 -0.40 16.17 -11.78
C ASP A 220 0.83 15.82 -10.95
N PHE A 221 1.39 14.64 -11.21
CA PHE A 221 2.56 14.17 -10.51
C PHE A 221 3.68 15.21 -10.60
N GLN A 222 4.03 15.68 -11.79
CA GLN A 222 5.24 16.47 -12.00
C GLN A 222 5.14 17.88 -11.40
N SER A 223 3.99 18.54 -11.55
CA SER A 223 3.79 19.90 -11.04
C SER A 223 3.27 19.96 -9.60
N SER A 224 2.84 18.82 -9.04
CA SER A 224 2.19 18.73 -7.72
C SER A 224 0.93 19.58 -7.59
N ARG A 225 0.31 19.94 -8.72
CA ARG A 225 -0.94 20.70 -8.75
C ARG A 225 -2.14 19.76 -8.77
N THR A 226 -3.21 20.18 -8.11
CA THR A 226 -4.52 19.52 -8.22
C THR A 226 -5.06 19.73 -9.63
N LEU A 227 -5.30 18.63 -10.35
CA LEU A 227 -5.92 18.63 -11.68
C LEU A 227 -7.44 18.75 -11.57
N SER A 228 -8.03 17.93 -10.70
CA SER A 228 -9.48 17.88 -10.52
C SER A 228 -9.84 17.24 -9.18
N THR A 229 -11.10 17.42 -8.80
CA THR A 229 -11.69 16.76 -7.64
C THR A 229 -13.06 16.21 -8.05
N LEU A 230 -13.29 14.93 -7.76
CA LEU A 230 -14.52 14.22 -8.08
C LEU A 230 -15.22 13.86 -6.79
N HIS A 231 -16.44 14.35 -6.59
CA HIS A 231 -17.25 13.94 -5.44
C HIS A 231 -17.89 12.57 -5.73
N ALA A 232 -17.25 11.50 -5.25
CA ALA A 232 -17.62 10.12 -5.59
C ALA A 232 -18.64 9.53 -4.62
N HIS A 233 -18.53 9.85 -3.33
CA HIS A 233 -19.25 9.17 -2.25
C HIS A 233 -19.77 10.16 -1.21
N GLN A 234 -20.84 9.77 -0.50
CA GLN A 234 -21.38 10.55 0.62
C GLN A 234 -20.53 10.41 1.90
N HIS A 235 -19.83 9.28 2.04
CA HIS A 235 -18.92 8.97 3.14
C HIS A 235 -17.47 8.99 2.67
N ALA A 236 -16.53 8.90 3.61
CA ALA A 236 -15.10 8.92 3.33
C ALA A 236 -14.71 7.94 2.22
N CYS A 237 -14.11 8.46 1.14
CA CYS A 237 -13.55 7.67 0.06
C CYS A 237 -12.19 7.14 0.52
N VAL A 238 -12.10 5.85 0.79
CA VAL A 238 -10.90 5.23 1.36
C VAL A 238 -9.93 4.73 0.32
N CYS A 239 -10.40 4.33 -0.86
CA CYS A 239 -9.52 3.89 -1.94
C CYS A 239 -9.99 4.38 -3.30
N ALA A 240 -9.03 4.68 -4.15
CA ALA A 240 -9.20 4.96 -5.56
C ALA A 240 -8.12 4.19 -6.34
N ALA A 241 -8.53 3.35 -7.28
CA ALA A 241 -7.65 2.53 -8.09
C ALA A 241 -7.89 2.85 -9.56
N LEU A 242 -6.84 3.34 -10.23
CA LEU A 242 -6.84 3.54 -11.67
C LEU A 242 -6.59 2.21 -12.37
N HIS A 243 -7.28 2.00 -13.49
CA HIS A 243 -7.10 0.79 -14.27
C HIS A 243 -5.71 0.78 -14.94
N PRO A 244 -4.96 -0.34 -14.91
CA PRO A 244 -3.56 -0.36 -15.32
C PRO A 244 -3.32 -0.31 -16.84
N ILE A 245 -4.36 -0.52 -17.65
CA ILE A 245 -4.27 -0.58 -19.12
C ILE A 245 -5.18 0.44 -19.79
N ILE A 246 -6.50 0.34 -19.54
CA ILE A 246 -7.53 1.26 -20.03
C ILE A 246 -7.41 2.62 -19.31
N PRO A 247 -7.07 3.71 -20.03
CA PRO A 247 -7.05 5.06 -19.45
C PRO A 247 -8.47 5.49 -19.04
N ALA A 248 -8.56 6.41 -18.08
CA ALA A 248 -9.82 6.98 -17.55
C ALA A 248 -10.77 5.99 -16.83
N LEU A 249 -10.54 4.68 -16.91
CA LEU A 249 -11.26 3.70 -16.11
C LEU A 249 -10.71 3.70 -14.68
N MET A 250 -11.60 3.86 -13.69
CA MET A 250 -11.24 3.91 -12.27
C MET A 250 -12.28 3.23 -11.40
N ALA A 251 -11.84 2.57 -10.33
CA ALA A 251 -12.69 2.10 -9.24
C ALA A 251 -12.46 2.94 -7.98
N THR A 252 -13.51 3.22 -7.23
CA THR A 252 -13.45 3.94 -5.95
C THR A 252 -14.28 3.20 -4.93
N CYS A 253 -13.87 3.21 -3.67
CA CYS A 253 -14.69 2.68 -2.58
C CYS A 253 -14.76 3.64 -1.39
N ASP A 254 -15.89 3.59 -0.71
CA ASP A 254 -16.13 4.36 0.50
C ASP A 254 -15.94 3.52 1.77
N TRP A 255 -16.05 4.18 2.92
CA TRP A 255 -15.98 3.55 4.22
C TRP A 255 -17.15 2.61 4.52
N THR A 256 -18.30 2.76 3.84
CA THR A 256 -19.49 1.94 4.09
C THR A 256 -19.54 0.68 3.24
N GLY A 257 -18.65 0.55 2.26
CA GLY A 257 -18.52 -0.58 1.35
C GLY A 257 -19.14 -0.36 -0.04
N GLU A 258 -19.62 0.85 -0.36
CA GLU A 258 -20.05 1.22 -1.70
C GLU A 258 -18.85 1.30 -2.64
N ILE A 259 -18.91 0.59 -3.77
CA ILE A 259 -17.89 0.63 -4.82
C ILE A 259 -18.51 1.24 -6.08
N LYS A 260 -17.85 2.25 -6.64
CA LYS A 260 -18.24 2.90 -7.91
C LYS A 260 -17.14 2.75 -8.95
N ILE A 261 -17.56 2.47 -10.18
CA ILE A 261 -16.70 2.42 -11.36
C ILE A 261 -16.98 3.64 -12.22
N TRP A 262 -15.92 4.26 -12.72
CA TRP A 262 -15.94 5.49 -13.51
C TRP A 262 -15.24 5.25 -14.85
N SER A 263 -15.77 5.78 -15.94
CA SER A 263 -15.24 5.64 -17.32
C SER A 263 -15.43 6.93 -18.11
#